data_AF-A0A3C1Y9A7-F1
#
_entry.id   AF-A0A3C1Y9A7-F1
#
_cell.length_a   1.000
_cell.length_b   1.000
_cell.length_c   1.000
_cell.angle_alpha   90.00
_cell.angle_beta   90.00
_cell.angle_gamma   90.00
#
_symmetry.space_group_name_H-M   'P 1'
#
loop_
_entity.id
_entity.type
_entity.pdbx_description
1 polymer ?
#
loop_
_entity_poly.entity_id
_entity_poly.type
_entity_poly.pdbx_seq_one_letter_code
_entity_poly.pdbx_strand_id
1 'polypeptide(L)'
;GLDKAGSGDIYLDETVRRMVTTHRSAMADLAAALYLEGYDATHRADSLGNGGTVTEADRAFAADRYKKAETVLDLIGEKLPTSVAPYSIQIGEQIARCYIQLADATGKDALRLKGLDILHGEILRYGAYLPYFKELRKTLPASGFGGLSGVDRFVPSYLYYLLDDYVQAGGDTDALQKELAAKGVNLNDLEDYLRN
;
A
#
# COMPACT_ATOMS: atom_id res chain seq x y z
N GLY A 1 -4.95 8.81 -19.15
CA GLY A 1 -5.58 8.32 -17.90
C GLY A 1 -6.26 9.48 -17.22
N LEU A 2 -6.45 9.35 -15.91
CA LEU A 2 -6.96 10.40 -15.03
C LEU A 2 -5.90 11.48 -14.74
N ASP A 3 -4.67 11.31 -15.21
CA ASP A 3 -3.56 12.28 -15.18
C ASP A 3 -3.90 13.65 -15.77
N LYS A 4 -4.88 13.71 -16.68
CA LYS A 4 -5.30 14.96 -17.32
C LYS A 4 -6.37 15.72 -16.53
N ALA A 5 -6.90 15.13 -15.47
CA ALA A 5 -7.90 15.73 -14.60
C ALA A 5 -7.21 16.35 -13.39
N GLY A 6 -7.47 17.63 -13.11
CA GLY A 6 -7.07 18.20 -11.83
C GLY A 6 -7.92 17.65 -10.67
N SER A 7 -7.45 17.84 -9.44
CA SER A 7 -8.18 17.43 -8.25
C SER A 7 -9.48 18.22 -8.14
N GLY A 8 -10.62 17.51 -8.16
CA GLY A 8 -11.96 18.12 -8.09
C GLY A 8 -12.54 18.57 -9.44
N ASP A 9 -11.77 18.48 -10.54
CA ASP A 9 -12.24 18.91 -11.87
C ASP A 9 -13.25 17.93 -12.49
N ILE A 10 -13.25 16.68 -12.04
CA ILE A 10 -14.10 15.61 -12.58
C ILE A 10 -14.86 14.94 -11.45
N TYR A 11 -16.18 14.87 -11.59
CA TYR A 11 -17.02 14.04 -10.75
C TYR A 11 -16.82 12.57 -11.12
N LEU A 12 -16.31 11.78 -10.17
CA LEU A 12 -16.25 10.32 -10.30
C LEU A 12 -17.38 9.72 -9.48
N ASP A 13 -18.35 9.14 -10.19
CA ASP A 13 -19.38 8.33 -9.56
C ASP A 13 -18.80 6.99 -9.04
N GLU A 14 -19.63 6.23 -8.31
CA GLU A 14 -19.23 4.96 -7.71
C GLU A 14 -18.77 3.94 -8.75
N THR A 15 -19.36 3.94 -9.95
CA THR A 15 -18.98 3.01 -11.03
C THR A 15 -17.58 3.34 -11.54
N VAL A 16 -17.30 4.61 -11.81
CA VAL A 16 -15.98 5.06 -12.26
C VAL A 16 -14.94 4.82 -11.17
N ARG A 17 -15.26 5.08 -9.89
CA ARG A 17 -14.35 4.79 -8.78
C ARG A 17 -14.01 3.30 -8.69
N ARG A 18 -15.02 2.41 -8.79
CA ARG A 18 -14.78 0.96 -8.82
C ARG A 18 -13.94 0.54 -10.02
N MET A 19 -14.17 1.11 -11.19
CA MET A 19 -13.36 0.84 -12.38
C MET A 19 -11.91 1.25 -12.19
N VAL A 20 -11.64 2.41 -11.56
CA VAL A 20 -10.29 2.85 -11.22
C VAL A 20 -9.64 1.86 -10.25
N THR A 21 -10.36 1.44 -9.21
CA THR A 21 -9.86 0.44 -8.26
C THR A 21 -9.50 -0.88 -8.96
N THR A 22 -10.37 -1.41 -9.81
CA THR A 22 -10.13 -2.65 -10.57
C THR A 22 -8.91 -2.53 -11.51
N HIS A 23 -8.72 -1.37 -12.15
CA HIS A 23 -7.55 -1.16 -13.00
C HIS A 23 -6.26 -1.09 -12.18
N ARG A 24 -6.28 -0.40 -11.03
CA ARG A 24 -5.13 -0.34 -10.13
C ARG A 24 -4.78 -1.72 -9.57
N SER A 25 -5.77 -2.51 -9.16
CA SER A 25 -5.51 -3.86 -8.66
C SER A 25 -4.92 -4.75 -9.74
N ALA A 26 -5.48 -4.76 -10.96
CA ALA A 26 -4.94 -5.54 -12.07
C ALA A 26 -3.50 -5.14 -12.44
N MET A 27 -3.17 -3.85 -12.39
CA MET A 27 -1.80 -3.37 -12.61
C MET A 27 -0.86 -3.72 -11.46
N ALA A 28 -1.32 -3.63 -10.21
CA ALA A 28 -0.54 -4.04 -9.04
C ALA A 28 -0.25 -5.54 -9.05
N ASP A 29 -1.24 -6.37 -9.39
CA ASP A 29 -1.10 -7.82 -9.56
C ASP A 29 -0.08 -8.16 -10.66
N LEU A 30 -0.14 -7.45 -11.80
CA LEU A 30 0.84 -7.61 -12.87
C LEU A 30 2.26 -7.25 -12.41
N ALA A 31 2.42 -6.13 -11.70
CA ALA A 31 3.72 -5.73 -11.17
C ALA A 31 4.29 -6.75 -10.17
N ALA A 32 3.44 -7.26 -9.27
CA ALA A 32 3.82 -8.29 -8.32
C ALA A 32 4.20 -9.61 -9.03
N ALA A 33 3.44 -10.04 -10.04
CA ALA A 33 3.77 -11.22 -10.83
C ALA A 33 5.11 -11.07 -11.56
N LEU A 34 5.37 -9.91 -12.16
CA LEU A 34 6.66 -9.60 -12.79
C LEU A 34 7.81 -9.63 -11.77
N TYR A 35 7.61 -9.04 -10.57
CA TYR A 35 8.58 -9.14 -9.50
C TYR A 35 8.88 -10.60 -9.13
N LEU A 36 7.85 -11.42 -8.92
CA LEU A 36 7.99 -12.84 -8.58
C LEU A 36 8.72 -13.62 -9.68
N GLU A 37 8.39 -13.41 -10.97
CA GLU A 37 9.11 -14.03 -12.09
C GLU A 37 10.62 -13.72 -12.04
N GLY A 38 10.99 -12.48 -11.72
CA GLY A 38 12.40 -12.08 -11.61
C GLY A 38 13.07 -12.65 -10.35
N TYR A 39 12.36 -12.66 -9.22
CA TYR A 39 12.84 -13.25 -7.98
C TYR A 39 13.08 -14.75 -8.14
N ASP A 40 12.12 -15.49 -8.68
CA ASP A 40 12.21 -16.93 -8.89
C ASP A 40 13.33 -17.30 -9.85
N ALA A 41 13.60 -16.50 -10.89
CA ALA A 41 14.73 -16.75 -11.79
C ALA A 41 16.09 -16.75 -11.08
N THR A 42 16.23 -15.96 -10.01
CA THR A 42 17.48 -15.81 -9.25
C THR A 42 17.50 -16.56 -7.91
N HIS A 43 16.36 -17.08 -7.47
CA HIS A 43 16.18 -17.78 -6.19
C HIS A 43 15.55 -19.18 -6.38
N ARG A 44 15.78 -19.82 -7.53
CA ARG A 44 15.29 -21.18 -7.80
C ARG A 44 15.78 -22.14 -6.71
N ALA A 45 14.84 -22.78 -6.02
CA ALA A 45 15.09 -23.90 -5.15
C ALA A 45 14.44 -25.17 -5.73
N ASP A 46 15.12 -26.31 -5.65
CA ASP A 46 14.48 -27.60 -5.91
C ASP A 46 13.52 -28.01 -4.77
N SER A 47 12.81 -29.12 -4.93
CA SER A 47 11.89 -29.65 -3.90
C SER A 47 12.59 -30.03 -2.58
N LEU A 48 13.92 -30.04 -2.54
CA LEU A 48 14.75 -30.32 -1.37
C LEU A 48 15.38 -29.04 -0.78
N GLY A 49 15.09 -27.86 -1.36
CA GLY A 49 15.63 -26.57 -0.93
C GLY A 49 17.03 -26.25 -1.44
N ASN A 50 17.59 -27.05 -2.36
CA ASN A 50 18.90 -26.76 -2.95
C ASN A 50 18.77 -25.68 -4.02
N GLY A 51 19.57 -24.62 -3.89
CA GLY A 51 19.63 -23.54 -4.87
C GLY A 51 20.19 -24.00 -6.20
N GLY A 52 19.51 -23.64 -7.29
CA GLY A 52 20.06 -23.76 -8.65
C GLY A 52 21.23 -22.79 -8.87
N THR A 53 22.15 -23.12 -9.79
CA THR A 53 23.19 -22.16 -10.19
C THR A 53 22.53 -21.01 -10.97
N VAL A 54 22.68 -19.78 -10.46
CA VAL A 54 22.15 -18.57 -11.13
C VAL A 54 23.08 -18.18 -12.28
N THR A 55 22.56 -18.26 -13.51
CA THR A 55 23.29 -17.89 -14.71
C THR A 55 23.20 -16.39 -15.00
N GLU A 56 24.04 -15.88 -15.90
CA GLU A 56 23.92 -14.50 -16.38
C GLU A 56 22.61 -14.25 -17.13
N ALA A 57 22.10 -15.26 -17.84
CA ALA A 57 20.80 -15.18 -18.52
C ALA A 57 19.65 -15.03 -17.51
N ASP A 58 19.71 -15.73 -16.37
CA ASP A 58 18.71 -15.59 -15.31
C ASP A 58 18.75 -14.18 -14.68
N ARG A 59 19.95 -13.61 -14.46
CA ARG A 59 20.08 -12.23 -13.95
C ARG A 59 19.53 -11.21 -14.96
N ALA A 60 19.83 -11.37 -16.24
CA ALA A 60 19.33 -10.50 -17.29
C ALA A 60 17.79 -10.57 -17.41
N PHE A 61 17.23 -11.79 -17.31
CA PHE A 61 15.78 -11.99 -17.26
C PHE A 61 15.16 -11.29 -16.04
N ALA A 62 15.71 -11.50 -14.84
CA ALA A 62 15.23 -10.86 -13.62
C ALA A 62 15.28 -9.33 -13.70
N ALA A 63 16.39 -8.76 -14.20
CA ALA A 63 16.52 -7.32 -14.38
C ALA A 63 15.45 -6.74 -15.34
N ASP A 64 15.16 -7.44 -16.44
CA ASP A 64 14.09 -7.05 -17.36
C ASP A 64 12.70 -7.12 -16.70
N ARG A 65 12.43 -8.16 -15.90
CA ARG A 65 11.18 -8.27 -15.12
C ARG A 65 11.02 -7.15 -14.11
N TYR A 66 12.04 -6.87 -13.32
CA TYR A 66 12.01 -5.79 -12.34
C TYR A 66 11.79 -4.43 -12.98
N LYS A 67 12.42 -4.17 -14.14
CA LYS A 67 12.20 -2.93 -14.90
C LYS A 67 10.75 -2.81 -15.39
N LYS A 68 10.13 -3.92 -15.81
CA LYS A 68 8.72 -3.93 -16.22
C LYS A 68 7.79 -3.72 -15.03
N ALA A 69 8.05 -4.35 -13.90
CA ALA A 69 7.29 -4.14 -12.66
C ALA A 69 7.34 -2.67 -12.24
N GLU A 70 8.53 -2.06 -12.19
CA GLU A 70 8.72 -0.63 -11.94
C GLU A 70 7.91 0.24 -12.90
N THR A 71 7.97 -0.06 -14.21
CA THR A 71 7.20 0.68 -15.23
C THR A 71 5.69 0.59 -14.98
N VAL A 72 5.17 -0.58 -14.63
CA VAL A 72 3.74 -0.77 -14.36
C VAL A 72 3.31 0.01 -13.12
N LEU A 73 4.11 -0.02 -12.04
CA LEU A 73 3.82 0.73 -10.82
C LEU A 73 3.85 2.24 -11.06
N ASP A 74 4.82 2.73 -11.85
CA ASP A 74 4.92 4.14 -12.24
C ASP A 74 3.69 4.58 -13.04
N LEU A 75 3.20 3.73 -13.95
CA LEU A 75 1.99 4.00 -14.71
C LEU A 75 0.75 4.09 -13.80
N ILE A 76 0.67 3.37 -12.68
CA ILE A 76 -0.42 3.51 -11.72
C ILE A 76 -0.41 4.93 -11.14
N GLY A 77 0.73 5.35 -10.60
CA GLY A 77 0.88 6.67 -9.98
C GLY A 77 0.65 7.81 -10.97
N GLU A 78 1.17 7.66 -12.19
CA GLU A 78 1.01 8.65 -13.24
C GLU A 78 -0.44 8.69 -13.74
N LYS A 79 -0.98 7.58 -14.24
CA LYS A 79 -2.23 7.57 -15.01
C LYS A 79 -3.49 7.43 -14.16
N LEU A 80 -3.35 6.97 -12.92
CA LEU A 80 -4.44 6.79 -11.97
C LEU A 80 -4.02 7.41 -10.62
N PRO A 81 -3.80 8.73 -10.54
CA PRO A 81 -3.24 9.36 -9.35
C PRO A 81 -4.23 9.41 -8.18
N THR A 82 -3.71 9.39 -6.96
CA THR A 82 -4.50 9.49 -5.72
C THR A 82 -5.17 10.86 -5.55
N SER A 83 -4.64 11.91 -6.18
CA SER A 83 -5.20 13.27 -6.19
C SER A 83 -6.58 13.36 -6.84
N VAL A 84 -6.91 12.40 -7.71
CA VAL A 84 -8.21 12.32 -8.40
C VAL A 84 -9.12 11.28 -7.74
N ALA A 85 -8.56 10.11 -7.41
CA ALA A 85 -9.28 9.06 -6.69
C ALA A 85 -8.36 8.38 -5.66
N PRO A 86 -8.65 8.40 -4.35
CA PRO A 86 -7.85 7.70 -3.36
C PRO A 86 -7.75 6.19 -3.64
N TYR A 87 -6.74 5.51 -3.11
CA TYR A 87 -6.66 4.06 -3.18
C TYR A 87 -7.82 3.41 -2.41
N SER A 88 -8.35 2.30 -2.90
CA SER A 88 -9.20 1.44 -2.06
C SER A 88 -8.34 0.75 -1.00
N ILE A 89 -9.00 0.25 0.06
CA ILE A 89 -8.33 -0.46 1.15
C ILE A 89 -7.44 -1.58 0.59
N GLN A 90 -6.25 -1.75 1.18
CA GLN A 90 -5.20 -2.71 0.77
C GLN A 90 -4.48 -2.41 -0.54
N ILE A 91 -5.07 -1.69 -1.50
CA ILE A 91 -4.42 -1.44 -2.79
C ILE A 91 -3.19 -0.54 -2.64
N GLY A 92 -3.26 0.50 -1.82
CA GLY A 92 -2.12 1.39 -1.58
C GLY A 92 -0.93 0.63 -0.96
N GLU A 93 -1.21 -0.16 0.08
CA GLU A 93 -0.25 -1.04 0.74
C GLU A 93 0.39 -2.07 -0.23
N GLN A 94 -0.41 -2.74 -1.07
CA GLN A 94 0.09 -3.68 -2.07
C GLN A 94 1.06 -3.03 -3.07
N ILE A 95 0.72 -1.85 -3.59
CA ILE A 95 1.57 -1.08 -4.50
C ILE A 95 2.86 -0.68 -3.79
N ALA A 96 2.77 -0.19 -2.54
CA ALA A 96 3.93 0.20 -1.75
C ALA A 96 4.87 -0.96 -1.48
N ARG A 97 4.35 -2.11 -1.04
CA ARG A 97 5.14 -3.33 -0.81
C ARG A 97 5.86 -3.79 -2.06
N CYS A 98 5.22 -3.71 -3.24
CA CYS A 98 5.86 -4.07 -4.50
C CYS A 98 7.04 -3.12 -4.83
N TYR A 99 6.89 -1.81 -4.60
CA TYR A 99 8.01 -0.86 -4.72
C TYR A 99 9.16 -1.19 -3.76
N ILE A 100 8.85 -1.51 -2.50
CA ILE A 100 9.84 -1.85 -1.48
C ILE A 100 10.59 -3.14 -1.85
N GLN A 101 9.86 -4.18 -2.26
CA GLN A 101 10.43 -5.44 -2.75
C GLN A 101 11.35 -5.24 -3.96
N LEU A 102 10.96 -4.38 -4.90
CA LEU A 102 11.83 -4.00 -6.02
C LEU A 102 13.07 -3.24 -5.56
N ALA A 103 12.94 -2.37 -4.56
CA ALA A 103 14.09 -1.67 -3.98
C ALA A 103 15.09 -2.66 -3.38
N ASP A 104 14.61 -3.66 -2.63
CA ASP A 104 15.44 -4.73 -2.06
C ASP A 104 16.13 -5.56 -3.15
N ALA A 105 15.40 -5.95 -4.19
CA ALA A 105 15.94 -6.78 -5.26
C ALA A 105 16.92 -6.04 -6.19
N THR A 106 16.77 -4.72 -6.34
CA THR A 106 17.55 -3.92 -7.30
C THR A 106 18.57 -2.99 -6.65
N GLY A 107 18.52 -2.79 -5.33
CA GLY A 107 19.32 -1.81 -4.60
C GLY A 107 18.95 -0.35 -4.91
N LYS A 108 17.77 -0.08 -5.49
CA LYS A 108 17.33 1.27 -5.85
C LYS A 108 16.54 1.92 -4.72
N ASP A 109 17.21 2.72 -3.89
CA ASP A 109 16.57 3.44 -2.76
C ASP A 109 15.42 4.36 -3.19
N ALA A 110 15.46 4.90 -4.41
CA ALA A 110 14.38 5.71 -4.95
C ALA A 110 13.03 4.95 -5.00
N LEU A 111 13.04 3.63 -5.22
CA LEU A 111 11.83 2.80 -5.19
C LEU A 111 11.32 2.64 -3.76
N ARG A 112 12.22 2.46 -2.80
CA ARG A 112 11.87 2.40 -1.37
C ARG A 112 11.18 3.68 -0.92
N LEU A 113 11.72 4.83 -1.31
CA LEU A 113 11.13 6.13 -1.00
C LEU A 113 9.71 6.27 -1.57
N LYS A 114 9.46 5.80 -2.81
CA LYS A 114 8.09 5.77 -3.38
C LYS A 114 7.15 4.89 -2.55
N GLY A 115 7.60 3.71 -2.12
CA GLY A 115 6.81 2.84 -1.26
C GLY A 115 6.49 3.48 0.10
N LEU A 116 7.50 4.09 0.75
CA LEU A 116 7.34 4.79 2.01
C LEU A 116 6.39 5.99 1.90
N ASP A 117 6.43 6.76 0.81
CA ASP A 117 5.53 7.89 0.56
C ASP A 117 4.06 7.42 0.44
N ILE A 118 3.82 6.31 -0.27
CA ILE A 118 2.49 5.70 -0.37
C ILE A 118 1.99 5.23 1.00
N LEU A 119 2.83 4.50 1.76
CA LEU A 119 2.48 4.03 3.10
C LEU A 119 2.17 5.22 4.04
N HIS A 120 3.02 6.25 4.02
CA HIS A 120 2.82 7.46 4.81
C HIS A 120 1.47 8.13 4.49
N GLY A 121 1.17 8.34 3.20
CA GLY A 121 -0.10 8.91 2.77
C GLY A 121 -1.32 8.09 3.20
N GLU A 122 -1.23 6.76 3.09
CA GLU A 122 -2.30 5.86 3.53
C GLU A 122 -2.46 5.86 5.06
N ILE A 123 -1.36 5.89 5.83
CA ILE A 123 -1.39 5.98 7.30
C ILE A 123 -2.06 7.28 7.74
N LEU A 124 -1.72 8.42 7.14
CA LEU A 124 -2.36 9.69 7.46
C LEU A 124 -3.87 9.64 7.17
N ARG A 125 -4.24 9.08 6.03
CA ARG A 125 -5.63 8.98 5.59
C ARG A 125 -6.46 8.06 6.48
N TYR A 126 -5.96 6.86 6.77
CA TYR A 126 -6.69 5.88 7.58
C TYR A 126 -6.58 6.15 9.09
N GLY A 127 -5.48 6.77 9.54
CA GLY A 127 -5.32 7.27 10.91
C GLY A 127 -6.36 8.32 11.29
N ALA A 128 -6.79 9.16 10.33
CA ALA A 128 -7.82 10.18 10.56
C ALA A 128 -9.19 9.60 10.97
N TYR A 129 -9.44 8.30 10.77
CA TYR A 129 -10.67 7.64 11.23
C TYR A 129 -10.64 7.25 12.71
N LEU A 130 -9.46 7.15 13.35
CA LEU A 130 -9.37 6.70 14.75
C LEU A 130 -10.15 7.61 15.71
N PRO A 131 -10.02 8.95 15.67
CA PRO A 131 -10.80 9.82 16.56
C PRO A 131 -12.31 9.67 16.35
N TYR A 132 -12.74 9.48 15.10
CA TYR A 132 -14.14 9.25 14.75
C TYR A 132 -14.66 7.93 15.32
N PHE A 133 -13.92 6.84 15.14
CA PHE A 133 -14.29 5.54 15.70
C PHE A 133 -14.33 5.56 17.23
N LYS A 134 -13.44 6.32 17.86
CA LYS A 134 -13.41 6.49 19.32
C LYS A 134 -14.65 7.23 19.81
N GLU A 135 -15.02 8.31 19.13
CA GLU A 135 -16.24 9.05 19.44
C GLU A 135 -17.50 8.22 19.18
N LEU A 136 -17.53 7.39 18.12
CA LEU A 136 -18.64 6.46 17.88
C LEU A 136 -18.80 5.44 19.00
N ARG A 137 -17.70 4.85 19.50
CA ARG A 137 -17.77 3.91 20.64
C ARG A 137 -18.23 4.60 21.92
N LYS A 138 -17.83 5.86 22.12
CA LYS A 138 -18.19 6.65 23.30
C LYS A 138 -19.65 7.09 23.27
N THR A 139 -20.14 7.57 22.13
CA THR A 139 -21.50 8.13 21.99
C THR A 139 -22.57 7.07 21.74
N LEU A 140 -22.21 5.97 21.07
CA LEU A 140 -23.09 4.87 20.71
C LEU A 140 -22.45 3.53 21.07
N PRO A 141 -22.28 3.19 22.36
CA PRO A 141 -21.53 1.99 22.78
C PRO A 141 -22.14 0.67 22.27
N ALA A 142 -23.46 0.62 22.07
CA ALA A 142 -24.15 -0.59 21.60
C ALA A 142 -24.12 -0.79 20.06
N SER A 143 -23.88 0.26 19.28
CA SER A 143 -24.08 0.22 17.82
C SER A 143 -23.16 1.11 16.99
N GLY A 144 -22.38 2.01 17.60
CA GLY A 144 -21.56 3.01 16.92
C GLY A 144 -20.52 2.38 16.02
N PHE A 145 -19.43 1.86 16.61
CA PHE A 145 -18.42 1.13 15.84
C PHE A 145 -18.92 -0.24 15.39
N GLY A 146 -19.67 -0.94 16.25
CA GLY A 146 -20.18 -2.29 15.95
C GLY A 146 -21.18 -2.35 14.79
N GLY A 147 -21.91 -1.26 14.53
CA GLY A 147 -22.87 -1.14 13.44
C GLY A 147 -22.28 -0.65 12.13
N LEU A 148 -20.97 -0.35 12.08
CA LEU A 148 -20.30 -0.02 10.84
C LEU A 148 -20.20 -1.23 9.90
N SER A 149 -20.00 -0.96 8.61
CA SER A 149 -19.77 -2.02 7.63
C SER A 149 -18.53 -2.84 7.98
N GLY A 150 -18.45 -4.08 7.46
CA GLY A 150 -17.26 -4.91 7.67
C GLY A 150 -15.97 -4.25 7.18
N VAL A 151 -16.05 -3.48 6.09
CA VAL A 151 -14.91 -2.75 5.51
C VAL A 151 -14.45 -1.62 6.43
N ASP A 152 -15.38 -0.86 7.01
CA ASP A 152 -15.04 0.22 7.93
C ASP A 152 -14.44 -0.32 9.24
N ARG A 153 -14.99 -1.43 9.75
CA ARG A 153 -14.46 -2.09 10.95
C ARG A 153 -13.08 -2.71 10.73
N PHE A 154 -12.68 -2.94 9.47
CA PHE A 154 -11.35 -3.43 9.12
C PHE A 154 -10.28 -2.34 9.12
N VAL A 155 -10.66 -1.05 9.08
CA VAL A 155 -9.71 0.08 9.02
C VAL A 155 -8.64 0.05 10.13
N PRO A 156 -8.96 -0.22 11.41
CA PRO A 156 -7.93 -0.32 12.44
C PRO A 156 -6.90 -1.42 12.18
N SER A 157 -7.33 -2.60 11.73
CA SER A 157 -6.43 -3.70 11.35
C SER A 157 -5.58 -3.33 10.13
N TYR A 158 -6.17 -2.68 9.13
CA TYR A 158 -5.43 -2.19 7.97
C TYR A 158 -4.36 -1.16 8.35
N LEU A 159 -4.71 -0.22 9.24
CA LEU A 159 -3.77 0.78 9.75
C LEU A 159 -2.60 0.14 10.50
N TYR A 160 -2.83 -0.94 11.24
CA TYR A 160 -1.75 -1.72 11.85
C TYR A 160 -0.79 -2.29 10.79
N TYR A 161 -1.30 -2.92 9.73
CA TYR A 161 -0.43 -3.46 8.67
C TYR A 161 0.36 -2.38 7.95
N LEU A 162 -0.26 -1.22 7.68
CA LEU A 162 0.44 -0.07 7.09
C LEU A 162 1.60 0.42 7.97
N LEU A 163 1.39 0.49 9.30
CA LEU A 163 2.44 0.89 10.25
C LEU A 163 3.57 -0.13 10.30
N ASP A 164 3.25 -1.42 10.34
CA ASP A 164 4.24 -2.50 10.33
C ASP A 164 5.09 -2.45 9.05
N ASP A 165 4.47 -2.36 7.87
CA ASP A 165 5.18 -2.21 6.60
C ASP A 165 6.05 -0.95 6.57
N TYR A 166 5.56 0.18 7.09
CA TYR A 166 6.31 1.45 7.13
C TYR A 166 7.56 1.33 8.00
N VAL A 167 7.44 0.70 9.17
CA VAL A 167 8.56 0.42 10.07
C VAL A 167 9.56 -0.53 9.43
N GLN A 168 9.10 -1.65 8.88
CA GLN A 168 9.97 -2.65 8.25
C GLN A 168 10.72 -2.08 7.04
N ALA A 169 10.10 -1.14 6.31
CA ALA A 169 10.71 -0.46 5.18
C ALA A 169 11.69 0.66 5.59
N GLY A 170 11.85 0.96 6.88
CA GLY A 170 12.77 1.97 7.41
C GLY A 170 12.20 3.38 7.49
N GLY A 171 10.88 3.52 7.58
CA GLY A 171 10.20 4.80 7.73
C GLY A 171 10.48 5.50 9.07
N ASP A 172 10.41 6.83 9.08
CA ASP A 172 10.66 7.65 10.27
C ASP A 172 9.42 7.67 11.18
N THR A 173 9.40 6.76 12.15
CA THR A 173 8.27 6.60 13.09
C THR A 173 8.08 7.82 13.99
N ASP A 174 9.17 8.50 14.36
CA ASP A 174 9.12 9.67 15.24
C ASP A 174 8.48 10.86 14.52
N ALA A 175 8.87 11.09 13.26
CA ALA A 175 8.27 12.13 12.43
C ALA A 175 6.80 11.82 12.15
N LEU A 176 6.48 10.58 11.78
CA LEU A 176 5.11 10.13 11.54
C LEU A 176 4.23 10.31 12.78
N GLN A 177 4.69 9.91 13.96
CA GLN A 177 3.94 10.04 15.20
C GLN A 177 3.67 11.52 15.54
N LYS A 178 4.67 12.40 15.37
CA LYS A 178 4.50 13.84 15.59
C LYS A 178 3.48 14.44 14.63
N GLU A 179 3.51 14.05 13.37
CA GLU A 179 2.57 14.54 12.37
C GLU A 179 1.12 14.08 12.67
N LEU A 180 0.93 12.80 12.99
CA LEU A 180 -0.36 12.26 13.37
C LEU A 180 -0.92 12.95 14.62
N ALA A 181 -0.09 13.14 15.64
CA ALA A 181 -0.47 13.85 16.86
C ALA A 181 -0.89 15.30 16.57
N ALA A 182 -0.16 16.01 15.68
CA ALA A 182 -0.53 17.36 15.25
C ALA A 182 -1.88 17.41 14.51
N LYS A 183 -2.28 16.30 13.87
CA LYS A 183 -3.60 16.13 13.23
C LYS A 183 -4.67 15.57 14.19
N GLY A 184 -4.37 15.45 15.49
CA GLY A 184 -5.30 14.93 16.50
C GLY A 184 -5.48 13.41 16.46
N VAL A 185 -4.60 12.68 15.80
CA VAL A 185 -4.61 11.22 15.72
C VAL A 185 -3.68 10.63 16.77
N ASN A 186 -4.23 9.81 17.68
CA ASN A 186 -3.46 9.07 18.67
C ASN A 186 -3.34 7.60 18.26
N LEU A 187 -2.16 7.16 17.83
CA LEU A 187 -1.95 5.77 17.41
C LEU A 187 -2.17 4.76 18.54
N ASN A 188 -2.03 5.14 19.82
CA ASN A 188 -2.32 4.23 20.93
C ASN A 188 -3.80 3.82 20.98
N ASP A 189 -4.69 4.61 20.37
CA ASP A 189 -6.11 4.26 20.27
C ASP A 189 -6.34 2.99 19.41
N LEU A 190 -5.36 2.57 18.59
CA LEU A 190 -5.43 1.30 17.84
C LEU A 190 -5.59 0.09 18.75
N GLU A 191 -4.97 0.10 19.93
CA GLU A 191 -5.03 -1.05 20.85
C GLU A 191 -6.45 -1.42 21.23
N ASP A 192 -7.35 -0.44 21.30
CA ASP A 192 -8.76 -0.63 21.63
C ASP A 192 -9.52 -1.44 20.56
N TYR A 193 -8.97 -1.56 19.35
CA TYR A 193 -9.59 -2.24 18.20
C TYR A 193 -8.90 -3.55 17.81
N LEU A 194 -7.65 -3.76 18.23
CA LEU A 194 -6.84 -4.93 17.87
C LEU A 194 -6.93 -6.07 18.90
N ARG A 195 -7.45 -5.77 20.11
CA ARG A 195 -7.66 -6.76 21.17
C ARG A 195 -9.02 -7.44 20.96
N ASN A 196 -9.00 -8.77 20.74
CA ASN A 196 -10.17 -9.63 20.85
C ASN A 196 -10.59 -9.79 22.32
#